data_AF-A0A6I9Y0L7-F1
#
_entry.id   AF-A0A6I9Y0L7-F1
#
_cell.length_a   1.000
_cell.length_b   1.000
_cell.length_c   1.000
_cell.angle_alpha   90.00
_cell.angle_beta   90.00
_cell.angle_gamma   90.00
#
_symmetry.space_group_name_H-M   'P 1'
#
loop_
_entity.id
_entity.type
_entity.pdbx_description
1 polymer ?
#
loop_
_entity_poly.entity_id
_entity_poly.type
_entity_poly.pdbx_seq_one_letter_code
_entity_poly.pdbx_strand_id
1 'polypeptide(L)'
;MDKDFRYYFQHPWSRLIVAYLVIFFNFLIFAEDPVSHSQTEANVIVVGNCFSFIANKYPDEGGWNFLKVTLWLLAILTGLIAGKLLFHQRLFGQLLRLKMFREDQGSWMTMFFSTILSLFSFSHLYNLCLLMAGNMRPYIVTDFMGIRNEIFMKVAAVGTWMGDFVTAWMAALQM
;
A
#
# COMPACT_ATOMS: atom_id res chain seq x y z
N MET A 1 -26.12 -14.59 32.75
CA MET A 1 -24.97 -14.24 31.90
C MET A 1 -25.18 -12.80 31.49
N ASP A 2 -24.51 -11.88 32.17
CA ASP A 2 -24.70 -10.44 31.92
C ASP A 2 -24.34 -10.10 30.48
N LYS A 3 -25.20 -9.32 29.82
CA LYS A 3 -24.98 -8.87 28.45
C LYS A 3 -23.93 -7.76 28.47
N ASP A 4 -22.67 -8.17 28.47
CA ASP A 4 -21.54 -7.25 28.36
C ASP A 4 -21.60 -6.46 27.05
N PHE A 5 -20.99 -5.27 27.03
CA PHE A 5 -20.89 -4.40 25.86
C PHE A 5 -20.32 -5.14 24.62
N ARG A 6 -19.45 -6.11 24.84
CA ARG A 6 -18.88 -6.99 23.80
C ARG A 6 -19.96 -7.80 23.06
N TYR A 7 -20.99 -8.25 23.75
CA TYR A 7 -22.09 -9.01 23.16
C TYR A 7 -22.87 -8.18 22.14
N TYR A 8 -23.13 -6.91 22.45
CA TYR A 8 -23.82 -5.99 21.53
C TYR A 8 -22.98 -5.67 20.30
N PHE A 9 -21.67 -5.46 20.45
CA PHE A 9 -20.77 -5.19 19.33
C PHE A 9 -20.49 -6.41 18.45
N GLN A 10 -20.49 -7.61 19.03
CA GLN A 10 -20.33 -8.85 18.27
C GLN A 10 -21.59 -9.25 17.51
N HIS A 11 -22.73 -8.64 17.84
CA HIS A 11 -23.99 -8.93 17.18
C HIS A 11 -23.90 -8.63 15.67
N PRO A 12 -24.31 -9.56 14.79
CA PRO A 12 -24.09 -9.40 13.35
C PRO A 12 -24.71 -8.12 12.77
N TRP A 13 -25.90 -7.74 13.25
CA TRP A 13 -26.56 -6.49 12.86
C TRP A 13 -25.78 -5.23 13.26
N SER A 14 -25.14 -5.23 14.44
CA SER A 14 -24.32 -4.11 14.88
C SER A 14 -23.07 -3.97 13.99
N ARG A 15 -22.44 -5.09 13.62
CA ARG A 15 -21.28 -5.10 12.72
C ARG A 15 -21.63 -4.56 11.34
N LEU A 16 -22.78 -4.94 10.80
CA LEU A 16 -23.25 -4.48 9.49
C LEU A 16 -23.56 -2.97 9.50
N ILE A 17 -24.23 -2.48 10.54
CA ILE A 17 -24.49 -1.04 10.73
C ILE A 17 -23.18 -0.26 10.76
N VAL A 18 -22.19 -0.72 11.54
CA VAL A 18 -20.88 -0.06 11.63
C VAL A 18 -20.18 -0.08 10.27
N ALA A 19 -20.19 -1.20 9.55
CA ALA A 19 -19.56 -1.30 8.22
C ALA A 19 -20.17 -0.30 7.21
N TYR A 20 -21.50 -0.18 7.15
CA TYR A 20 -22.15 0.79 6.28
C TYR A 20 -21.94 2.24 6.72
N LEU A 21 -21.89 2.51 8.03
CA LEU A 21 -21.55 3.85 8.53
C LEU A 21 -20.13 4.26 8.15
N VAL A 22 -19.16 3.34 8.19
CA VAL A 22 -17.78 3.60 7.74
C VAL A 22 -17.75 3.97 6.25
N ILE A 23 -18.48 3.24 5.40
CA ILE A 23 -18.59 3.57 3.96
C ILE A 23 -19.14 4.99 3.77
N PHE A 24 -20.19 5.34 4.52
CA PHE A 24 -20.80 6.67 4.45
C PHE A 24 -19.83 7.78 4.89
N PHE A 25 -19.11 7.60 6.00
CA PHE A 25 -18.13 8.57 6.46
C PHE A 25 -16.93 8.69 5.50
N ASN A 26 -16.46 7.58 4.92
CA ASN A 26 -15.42 7.61 3.90
C ASN A 26 -15.86 8.41 2.66
N PHE A 27 -17.14 8.30 2.26
CA PHE A 27 -17.69 9.14 1.20
C PHE A 27 -17.75 10.61 1.59
N LEU A 28 -18.19 10.94 2.81
CA LEU A 28 -18.25 12.31 3.29
C LEU A 28 -16.87 12.98 3.28
N ILE A 29 -15.85 12.29 3.80
CA ILE A 29 -14.46 12.76 3.81
C ILE A 29 -13.98 13.01 2.38
N PHE A 30 -14.24 12.08 1.46
CA PHE A 30 -13.85 12.25 0.06
C PHE A 30 -14.54 13.44 -0.61
N ALA A 31 -15.81 13.69 -0.30
CA ALA A 31 -16.59 14.79 -0.88
C ALA A 31 -16.19 16.17 -0.31
N GLU A 32 -15.75 16.24 0.95
CA GLU A 32 -15.34 17.48 1.60
C GLU A 32 -13.87 17.84 1.35
N ASP A 33 -13.00 16.84 1.13
CA ASP A 33 -11.57 17.08 0.98
C ASP A 33 -11.23 17.90 -0.29
N PRO A 34 -10.69 19.12 -0.18
CA PRO A 34 -10.36 19.96 -1.32
C PRO A 34 -9.21 19.38 -2.18
N VAL A 35 -8.38 18.48 -1.63
CA VAL A 35 -7.29 17.82 -2.36
C VAL A 35 -7.84 16.91 -3.46
N SER A 36 -9.03 16.33 -3.27
CA SER A 36 -9.71 15.48 -4.26
C SER A 36 -10.06 16.22 -5.57
N HIS A 37 -10.10 17.55 -5.53
CA HIS A 37 -10.38 18.42 -6.68
C HIS A 37 -9.14 19.13 -7.22
N SER A 38 -7.97 18.92 -6.61
CA SER A 38 -6.74 19.59 -7.01
C SER A 38 -6.16 19.00 -8.31
N GLN A 39 -5.78 19.89 -9.22
CA GLN A 39 -5.05 19.56 -10.45
C GLN A 39 -3.53 19.48 -10.25
N THR A 40 -3.03 19.73 -9.04
CA THR A 40 -1.61 19.60 -8.73
C THR A 40 -1.17 18.14 -8.82
N GLU A 41 0.11 17.92 -9.13
CA GLU A 41 0.67 16.57 -9.14
C GLU A 41 0.62 15.94 -7.75
N ALA A 42 0.29 14.64 -7.72
CA ALA A 42 0.25 13.86 -6.51
C ALA A 42 1.65 13.60 -5.98
N ASN A 43 1.89 14.10 -4.77
CA ASN A 43 3.09 13.83 -4.01
C ASN A 43 2.67 13.03 -2.77
N VAL A 44 3.03 11.75 -2.77
CA VAL A 44 2.87 10.89 -1.60
C VAL A 44 4.24 10.33 -1.28
N ILE A 45 4.74 10.68 -0.10
CA ILE A 45 6.03 10.23 0.39
C ILE A 45 6.04 8.70 0.38
N VAL A 46 7.16 8.10 -0.05
CA VAL A 46 7.36 6.65 -0.23
C VAL A 46 6.57 6.08 -1.41
N VAL A 47 5.24 6.17 -1.41
CA VAL A 47 4.38 5.54 -2.43
C VAL A 47 4.66 6.14 -3.80
N GLY A 48 4.85 7.46 -3.88
CA GLY A 48 5.10 8.15 -5.13
C GLY A 48 6.48 7.81 -5.71
N ASN A 49 7.47 7.63 -4.84
CA ASN A 49 8.79 7.14 -5.24
C ASN A 49 8.70 5.71 -5.79
N CYS A 50 8.00 4.80 -5.11
CA CYS A 50 7.77 3.44 -5.60
C CYS A 50 7.03 3.41 -6.94
N PHE A 51 5.98 4.23 -7.09
CA PHE A 51 5.22 4.32 -8.33
C PHE A 51 6.05 4.86 -9.48
N SER A 52 6.79 5.96 -9.27
CA SER A 52 7.67 6.53 -10.29
C SER A 52 8.87 5.65 -10.62
N PHE A 53 9.28 4.77 -9.69
CA PHE A 53 10.30 3.76 -9.95
C PHE A 53 9.78 2.62 -10.86
N ILE A 54 8.47 2.33 -10.85
CA ILE A 54 7.88 1.26 -11.66
C ILE A 54 7.28 1.80 -12.98
N ALA A 55 6.64 2.96 -12.97
CA ALA A 55 5.76 3.39 -14.05
C ALA A 55 6.28 4.60 -14.85
N ASN A 56 7.11 5.47 -14.27
CA ASN A 56 7.52 6.73 -14.90
C ASN A 56 9.01 6.81 -15.16
N LYS A 57 9.46 7.89 -15.80
CA LYS A 57 10.88 8.29 -15.91
C LYS A 57 11.78 7.15 -16.41
N TYR A 58 11.38 6.53 -17.52
CA TYR A 58 12.22 5.59 -18.25
C TYR A 58 13.11 6.39 -19.20
N PRO A 59 14.44 6.29 -19.08
CA PRO A 59 15.36 6.92 -20.03
C PRO A 59 15.25 6.29 -21.43
N ASP A 60 15.52 7.07 -22.47
CA ASP A 60 15.47 6.57 -23.86
C ASP A 60 16.58 5.53 -24.15
N GLU A 61 17.64 5.51 -23.35
CA GLU A 61 18.72 4.54 -23.43
C GLU A 61 18.27 3.16 -22.90
N GLY A 62 18.22 2.17 -23.80
CA GLY A 62 17.73 0.81 -23.49
C GLY A 62 18.46 0.10 -22.34
N GLY A 63 19.74 0.40 -22.10
CA GLY A 63 20.51 -0.20 -21.00
C GLY A 63 19.98 0.17 -19.61
N TRP A 64 19.59 1.43 -19.42
CA TRP A 64 19.06 1.91 -18.15
C TRP A 64 17.62 1.44 -17.90
N ASN A 65 16.84 1.23 -18.96
CA ASN A 65 15.52 0.60 -18.86
C ASN A 65 15.63 -0.84 -18.38
N PHE A 66 16.57 -1.61 -18.94
CA PHE A 66 16.83 -2.97 -18.49
C PHE A 66 17.30 -3.02 -17.04
N LEU A 67 18.21 -2.12 -16.63
CA LEU A 67 18.67 -2.02 -15.26
C LEU A 67 17.51 -1.71 -14.30
N LYS A 68 16.68 -0.71 -14.65
CA LYS A 68 15.52 -0.30 -13.84
C LYS A 68 14.54 -1.46 -13.67
N VAL A 69 14.21 -2.16 -14.75
CA VAL A 69 13.32 -3.35 -14.72
C VAL A 69 13.88 -4.46 -13.84
N THR A 70 15.17 -4.74 -13.98
CA THR A 70 15.84 -5.74 -13.16
C THR A 70 15.81 -5.36 -11.68
N LEU A 71 16.07 -4.09 -11.35
CA LEU A 71 16.11 -3.62 -9.97
C LEU A 71 14.74 -3.66 -9.29
N TRP A 72 13.65 -3.22 -9.95
CA TRP A 72 12.34 -3.28 -9.31
C TRP A 72 11.81 -4.72 -9.20
N LEU A 73 12.14 -5.62 -10.13
CA LEU A 73 11.82 -7.05 -10.00
C LEU A 73 12.56 -7.69 -8.81
N LEU A 74 13.86 -7.40 -8.67
CA LEU A 74 14.65 -7.85 -7.52
C LEU A 74 14.12 -7.26 -6.21
N ALA A 75 13.68 -6.01 -6.20
CA ALA A 75 13.08 -5.38 -5.03
C ALA A 75 11.79 -6.08 -4.60
N ILE A 76 10.93 -6.47 -5.55
CA ILE A 76 9.72 -7.25 -5.25
C ILE A 76 10.09 -8.61 -4.68
N LEU A 77 11.01 -9.34 -5.33
CA LEU A 77 11.39 -10.68 -4.89
C LEU A 77 12.03 -10.67 -3.50
N THR A 78 12.97 -9.74 -3.25
CA THR A 78 13.57 -9.54 -1.93
C THR A 78 12.53 -9.10 -0.89
N GLY A 79 11.59 -8.24 -1.26
CA GLY A 79 10.50 -7.77 -0.41
C GLY A 79 9.56 -8.89 0.04
N LEU A 80 9.18 -9.78 -0.86
CA LEU A 80 8.36 -10.96 -0.57
C LEU A 80 9.08 -11.94 0.36
N ILE A 81 10.35 -12.25 0.06
CA ILE A 81 11.16 -13.17 0.87
C ILE A 81 11.41 -12.59 2.26
N ALA A 82 11.83 -11.33 2.36
CA ALA A 82 12.04 -10.64 3.63
C ALA A 82 10.73 -10.54 4.43
N GLY A 83 9.61 -10.28 3.76
CA GLY A 83 8.28 -10.21 4.38
C GLY A 83 7.89 -11.53 5.05
N LYS A 84 8.08 -12.65 4.35
CA LYS A 84 7.75 -13.97 4.87
C LYS A 84 8.72 -14.48 5.93
N LEU A 85 10.03 -14.32 5.71
CA LEU A 85 11.03 -14.92 6.61
C LEU A 85 11.40 -14.03 7.80
N LEU A 86 11.62 -12.73 7.57
CA LEU A 86 12.05 -11.82 8.65
C LEU A 86 10.87 -11.31 9.45
N PHE A 87 9.85 -10.77 8.79
CA PHE A 87 8.74 -10.15 9.50
C PHE A 87 7.75 -11.19 10.02
N HIS A 88 7.24 -12.07 9.15
CA HIS A 88 6.22 -13.04 9.56
C HIS A 88 6.77 -14.09 10.53
N GLN A 89 7.85 -14.80 10.17
CA GLN A 89 8.38 -15.88 11.00
C GLN A 89 9.19 -15.39 12.21
N ARG A 90 10.20 -14.52 12.02
CA ARG A 90 11.09 -14.11 13.13
C ARG A 90 10.45 -13.04 14.03
N LEU A 91 9.93 -11.96 13.46
CA LEU A 91 9.45 -10.82 14.25
C LEU A 91 8.08 -11.10 14.90
N PHE A 92 7.09 -11.52 14.12
CA PHE A 92 5.74 -11.75 14.66
C PHE A 92 5.55 -13.16 15.26
N GLY A 93 6.18 -14.18 14.67
CA GLY A 93 6.10 -15.55 15.15
C GLY A 93 6.94 -15.83 16.40
N GLN A 94 8.23 -15.49 16.38
CA GLN A 94 9.16 -15.85 17.46
C GLN A 94 9.30 -14.79 18.55
N LEU A 95 9.45 -13.51 18.19
CA LEU A 95 9.65 -12.40 19.14
C LEU A 95 8.35 -11.99 19.83
N LEU A 96 7.33 -11.60 19.06
CA LEU A 96 6.07 -11.08 19.61
C LEU A 96 5.04 -12.17 19.93
N ARG A 97 5.24 -13.40 19.43
CA ARG A 97 4.38 -14.59 19.64
C ARG A 97 2.89 -14.29 19.47
N LEU A 98 2.54 -13.48 18.47
CA LEU A 98 1.17 -13.05 18.26
C LEU A 98 0.33 -14.22 17.74
N LYS A 99 -0.75 -14.54 18.46
CA LYS A 99 -1.67 -15.64 18.11
C LYS A 99 -2.28 -15.48 16.72
N MET A 100 -2.38 -14.24 16.21
CA MET A 100 -2.89 -13.91 14.88
C MET A 100 -2.01 -14.42 13.72
N PHE A 101 -0.71 -14.62 13.93
CA PHE A 101 0.23 -15.05 12.89
C PHE A 101 0.59 -16.55 12.98
N ARG A 102 -0.14 -17.32 13.79
CA ARG A 102 -0.07 -18.79 13.73
C ARG A 102 -0.78 -19.26 12.45
N GLU A 103 -0.25 -20.31 11.83
CA GLU A 103 -0.80 -20.92 10.59
C GLU A 103 -0.72 -20.03 9.33
N ASP A 104 0.33 -19.22 9.18
CA ASP A 104 0.56 -18.33 8.03
C ASP A 104 -0.55 -17.27 7.76
N GLN A 105 -1.47 -17.10 8.71
CA GLN A 105 -2.53 -16.10 8.66
C GLN A 105 -1.94 -14.68 8.69
N GLY A 106 -2.41 -13.80 7.80
CA GLY A 106 -1.91 -12.43 7.69
C GLY A 106 -0.53 -12.25 7.05
N SER A 107 0.11 -13.33 6.59
CA SER A 107 1.41 -13.28 5.89
C SER A 107 1.39 -12.40 4.63
N TRP A 108 0.26 -12.38 3.92
CA TRP A 108 0.03 -11.53 2.74
C TRP A 108 0.22 -10.04 3.03
N MET A 109 -0.31 -9.55 4.16
CA MET A 109 -0.20 -8.14 4.54
C MET A 109 1.26 -7.79 4.90
N THR A 110 1.96 -8.67 5.61
CA THR A 110 3.38 -8.45 5.94
C THR A 110 4.28 -8.50 4.70
N MET A 111 3.98 -9.38 3.74
CA MET A 111 4.69 -9.44 2.46
C MET A 111 4.46 -8.18 1.64
N PHE A 112 3.22 -7.67 1.62
CA PHE A 112 2.86 -6.43 0.93
C PHE A 112 3.65 -5.21 1.46
N PHE A 113 3.62 -4.96 2.77
CA PHE A 113 4.34 -3.83 3.36
C PHE A 113 5.87 -3.95 3.22
N SER A 114 6.42 -5.15 3.42
CA SER A 114 7.85 -5.42 3.21
C SER A 114 8.27 -5.14 1.75
N THR A 115 7.40 -5.44 0.79
CA THR A 115 7.64 -5.16 -0.63
C THR A 115 7.68 -3.67 -0.93
N ILE A 116 6.79 -2.87 -0.33
CA ILE A 116 6.82 -1.39 -0.46
C ILE A 116 8.13 -0.83 0.08
N LEU A 117 8.58 -1.27 1.25
CA LEU A 117 9.83 -0.82 1.85
C LEU A 117 11.06 -1.22 1.01
N SER A 118 11.05 -2.43 0.45
CA SER A 118 12.12 -2.90 -0.44
C SER A 118 12.17 -2.05 -1.72
N LEU A 119 11.02 -1.83 -2.38
CA LEU A 119 10.91 -0.97 -3.56
C LEU A 119 11.42 0.45 -3.29
N PHE A 120 11.07 1.03 -2.14
CA PHE A 120 11.55 2.34 -1.74
C PHE A 120 13.09 2.37 -1.59
N SER A 121 13.64 1.36 -0.93
CA SER A 121 15.09 1.22 -0.71
C SER A 121 15.85 1.06 -2.04
N PHE A 122 15.34 0.22 -2.93
CA PHE A 122 15.91 0.02 -4.28
C PHE A 122 15.73 1.24 -5.18
N SER A 123 14.68 2.03 -5.02
CA SER A 123 14.54 3.29 -5.75
C SER A 123 15.65 4.28 -5.38
N HIS A 124 16.00 4.37 -4.09
CA HIS A 124 17.15 5.16 -3.65
C HIS A 124 18.49 4.61 -4.19
N LEU A 125 18.64 3.29 -4.25
CA LEU A 125 19.82 2.67 -4.86
C LEU A 125 19.92 2.99 -6.35
N TYR A 126 18.81 2.94 -7.09
CA TYR A 126 18.77 3.31 -8.50
C TYR A 126 19.11 4.78 -8.71
N ASN A 127 18.57 5.68 -7.88
CA ASN A 127 18.92 7.10 -7.91
C ASN A 127 20.41 7.33 -7.63
N LEU A 128 21.04 6.55 -6.75
CA LEU A 128 22.49 6.60 -6.52
C LEU A 128 23.27 6.22 -7.78
N CYS A 129 22.86 5.14 -8.47
CA CYS A 129 23.47 4.73 -9.74
C CYS A 129 23.35 5.80 -10.83
N LEU A 130 22.18 6.45 -10.94
CA LEU A 130 21.97 7.55 -11.88
C LEU A 130 22.83 8.79 -11.56
N LEU A 131 23.00 9.10 -10.28
CA LEU A 131 23.86 10.20 -9.83
C LEU A 131 25.34 9.94 -10.13
N MET A 132 25.81 8.70 -9.97
CA MET A 132 27.18 8.30 -10.33
C MET A 132 27.45 8.43 -11.84
N ALA A 133 26.44 8.19 -12.69
CA ALA A 133 26.56 8.37 -14.13
C ALA A 133 26.61 9.84 -14.59
N GLY A 134 26.26 10.80 -13.72
CA GLY A 134 26.44 12.24 -13.92
C GLY A 134 25.47 12.92 -14.92
N ASN A 135 25.09 12.24 -16.00
CA ASN A 135 24.30 12.84 -17.11
C ASN A 135 22.78 12.58 -17.02
N MET A 136 22.31 11.84 -16.01
CA MET A 136 20.93 11.32 -15.94
C MET A 136 20.02 11.99 -14.89
N ARG A 137 20.35 13.23 -14.49
CA ARG A 137 19.56 14.01 -13.52
C ARG A 137 18.05 14.13 -13.83
N PRO A 138 17.57 14.28 -15.09
CA PRO A 138 16.13 14.38 -15.35
C PRO A 138 15.34 13.08 -15.06
N TYR A 139 16.02 11.93 -15.00
CA TYR A 139 15.39 10.62 -14.77
C TYR A 139 15.38 10.20 -13.30
N ILE A 140 15.88 11.04 -12.39
CA ILE A 140 15.87 10.77 -10.95
C ILE A 140 14.43 10.55 -10.48
N VAL A 141 14.22 9.43 -9.79
CA VAL A 141 12.93 9.08 -9.22
C VAL A 141 12.65 9.98 -8.00
N THR A 142 11.44 10.52 -7.94
CA THR A 142 11.00 11.49 -6.92
C THR A 142 9.64 11.05 -6.37
N ASP A 143 9.20 11.66 -5.27
CA ASP A 143 7.88 11.40 -4.67
C ASP A 143 6.69 11.86 -5.55
N PHE A 144 6.95 12.62 -6.60
CA PHE A 144 5.95 12.99 -7.61
C PHE A 144 5.61 11.78 -8.49
N MET A 145 4.33 11.39 -8.51
CA MET A 145 3.81 10.27 -9.30
C MET A 145 3.54 10.58 -10.76
N GLY A 146 3.62 11.84 -11.20
CA GLY A 146 3.20 12.24 -12.56
C GLY A 146 1.70 12.04 -12.83
N ILE A 147 0.91 11.76 -11.79
CA ILE A 147 -0.55 11.66 -11.82
C ILE A 147 -1.11 12.82 -11.00
N ARG A 148 -2.25 13.38 -11.43
CA ARG A 148 -2.94 14.47 -10.72
C ARG A 148 -3.58 13.97 -9.42
N ASN A 149 -3.60 14.81 -8.39
CA ASN A 149 -4.23 14.50 -7.10
C ASN A 149 -5.68 14.05 -7.24
N GLU A 150 -6.46 14.66 -8.14
CA GLU A 150 -7.85 14.24 -8.39
C GLU A 150 -7.97 12.75 -8.79
N ILE A 151 -7.03 12.25 -9.60
CA ILE A 151 -7.07 10.88 -10.13
C ILE A 151 -6.62 9.94 -9.02
N PHE A 152 -5.53 10.31 -8.34
CA PHE A 152 -4.99 9.55 -7.22
C PHE A 152 -6.05 9.36 -6.11
N MET A 153 -6.71 10.44 -5.69
CA MET A 153 -7.72 10.41 -4.64
C MET A 153 -8.96 9.60 -5.05
N LYS A 154 -9.41 9.68 -6.31
CA LYS A 154 -10.50 8.84 -6.81
C LYS A 154 -10.15 7.36 -6.77
N VAL A 155 -8.94 7.00 -7.22
CA VAL A 155 -8.46 5.60 -7.19
C VAL A 155 -8.35 5.10 -5.74
N ALA A 156 -7.81 5.93 -4.84
CA ALA A 156 -7.72 5.60 -3.42
C ALA A 156 -9.11 5.41 -2.79
N ALA A 157 -10.06 6.30 -3.07
CA ALA A 157 -11.44 6.20 -2.57
C ALA A 157 -12.13 4.93 -3.06
N VAL A 158 -12.02 4.61 -4.36
CA VAL A 158 -12.57 3.36 -4.94
C VAL A 158 -11.93 2.12 -4.28
N GLY A 159 -10.61 2.15 -4.05
CA GLY A 159 -9.91 1.07 -3.36
C GLY A 159 -10.42 0.85 -1.93
N THR A 160 -10.60 1.93 -1.17
CA THR A 160 -11.15 1.89 0.19
C THR A 160 -12.59 1.36 0.19
N TRP A 161 -13.46 1.90 -0.67
CA TRP A 161 -14.86 1.45 -0.76
C TRP A 161 -14.98 -0.01 -1.19
N MET A 162 -14.10 -0.50 -2.06
CA MET A 162 -14.06 -1.92 -2.41
C MET A 162 -13.71 -2.78 -1.20
N GLY A 163 -12.73 -2.37 -0.39
CA GLY A 163 -12.37 -3.06 0.85
C GLY A 163 -13.49 -3.04 1.91
N ASP A 164 -14.14 -1.89 2.07
CA ASP A 164 -15.27 -1.74 2.98
C ASP A 164 -16.47 -2.59 2.53
N PHE A 165 -16.75 -2.63 1.22
CA PHE A 165 -17.79 -3.48 0.65
C PHE A 165 -17.53 -4.96 0.92
N VAL A 166 -16.30 -5.44 0.68
CA VAL A 166 -15.93 -6.82 0.98
C VAL A 166 -16.08 -7.12 2.48
N THR A 167 -15.75 -6.15 3.35
CA THR A 167 -15.93 -6.27 4.79
C THR A 167 -17.41 -6.38 5.19
N ALA A 168 -18.27 -5.52 4.63
CA ALA A 168 -19.70 -5.57 4.84
C ALA A 168 -20.31 -6.88 4.32
N TRP A 169 -19.86 -7.35 3.15
CA TRP A 169 -20.27 -8.62 2.55
C TRP A 169 -19.90 -9.82 3.43
N MET A 170 -18.67 -9.87 3.96
CA MET A 170 -18.27 -10.91 4.90
C MET A 170 -19.09 -10.88 6.20
N ALA A 171 -19.41 -9.69 6.71
CA ALA A 171 -20.26 -9.54 7.89
C ALA A 171 -21.69 -10.03 7.61
N ALA A 172 -22.21 -9.82 6.40
CA ALA A 172 -23.52 -10.31 5.97
C ALA A 172 -23.57 -11.83 5.79
N LEU A 173 -22.52 -12.45 5.22
CA LEU A 173 -22.44 -13.91 5.05
C LEU A 173 -22.33 -14.69 6.36
N GLN A 174 -21.89 -14.05 7.44
CA GLN A 174 -21.73 -14.64 8.76
C GLN A 174 -22.96 -14.44 9.67
N MET A 175 -24.04 -13.86 9.14
CA MET A 175 -25.35 -13.79 9.80
C MET A 175 -26.10 -15.11 9.67
#